data_AF-A0A1Z9INX4-F1
#
_entry.id   AF-A0A1Z9INX4-F1
#
_cell.length_a   1.000
_cell.length_b   1.000
_cell.length_c   1.000
_cell.angle_alpha   90.00
_cell.angle_beta   90.00
_cell.angle_gamma   90.00
#
_symmetry.space_group_name_H-M   'P 1'
#
loop_
_entity.id
_entity.type
_entity.pdbx_description
1 polymer ?
#
loop_
_entity_poly.entity_id
_entity_poly.type
_entity_poly.pdbx_seq_one_letter_code
_entity_poly.pdbx_strand_id
1 'polypeptide(L)'
;MHRYIVQLIILVSLAFSSSWVGVRSDNPKQSKPAVLSSTIQETFLQFEFDGYHMIEAQTPNGVEYIINLEGGSSILDAGAPDLDHFTTSIVIPDQGTTSIEVVSSSYRDYENVMVAPSKGNLSRSVIPSEVEYVYSDSYNQDSFYP
;
A
#
# COMPACT_ATOMS: atom_id res chain seq x y z
N MET A 1 -35.27 12.73 -26.92
CA MET A 1 -34.50 13.30 -25.79
C MET A 1 -34.17 12.29 -24.70
N HIS A 2 -35.04 11.34 -24.35
CA HIS A 2 -34.73 10.31 -23.31
C HIS A 2 -33.60 9.34 -23.68
N ARG A 3 -33.38 9.01 -24.97
CA ARG A 3 -32.29 8.10 -25.39
C ARG A 3 -30.89 8.64 -25.10
N TYR A 4 -30.69 9.96 -25.17
CA TYR A 4 -29.40 10.59 -24.87
C TYR A 4 -29.17 10.75 -23.35
N ILE A 5 -30.24 10.86 -22.56
CA ILE A 5 -30.16 10.93 -21.09
C ILE A 5 -29.72 9.58 -20.51
N VAL A 6 -30.21 8.46 -21.05
CA VAL A 6 -29.78 7.12 -20.64
C VAL A 6 -28.32 6.85 -21.02
N GLN A 7 -27.88 7.32 -22.19
CA GLN A 7 -26.47 7.22 -22.61
C GLN A 7 -25.52 8.05 -21.75
N LEU A 8 -25.97 9.20 -21.23
CA LEU A 8 -25.18 10.06 -20.34
C LEU A 8 -24.99 9.44 -18.94
N ILE A 9 -26.00 8.71 -18.43
CA ILE A 9 -25.95 8.04 -17.12
C ILE A 9 -25.00 6.83 -17.12
N ILE A 10 -24.88 6.12 -18.24
CA ILE A 10 -23.99 4.95 -18.38
C ILE A 10 -22.50 5.35 -18.51
N LEU A 11 -22.20 6.57 -18.94
CA LEU A 11 -20.82 7.06 -19.06
C LEU A 11 -20.20 7.49 -17.71
N VAL A 12 -20.99 7.68 -16.66
CA VAL A 12 -20.52 8.12 -15.33
C VAL A 12 -20.10 6.94 -14.44
N SER A 13 -20.54 5.72 -14.73
CA SER A 13 -20.35 4.56 -13.84
C SER A 13 -19.03 3.79 -14.01
N LEU A 14 -18.03 4.33 -14.74
CA LEU A 14 -16.72 3.68 -14.96
C LEU A 14 -15.54 4.37 -14.27
N ALA A 15 -15.81 5.25 -13.29
CA ALA A 15 -14.74 5.78 -12.45
C ALA A 15 -14.39 4.75 -11.36
N PHE A 16 -13.40 3.90 -11.63
CA PHE A 16 -12.65 3.25 -10.56
C PHE A 16 -12.03 4.36 -9.71
N SER A 17 -12.52 4.54 -8.48
CA SER A 17 -12.06 5.62 -7.60
C SER A 17 -10.99 5.07 -6.67
N SER A 18 -9.77 5.56 -6.85
CA SER A 18 -8.78 5.56 -5.76
C SER A 18 -9.14 6.70 -4.82
N SER A 19 -9.38 6.40 -3.55
CA SER A 19 -9.70 7.43 -2.55
C SER A 19 -8.51 7.67 -1.64
N TRP A 20 -8.13 8.94 -1.47
CA TRP A 20 -7.12 9.35 -0.50
C TRP A 20 -7.72 9.30 0.91
N VAL A 21 -7.05 8.59 1.81
CA VAL A 21 -7.37 8.56 3.23
C VAL A 21 -6.31 9.37 3.98
N GLY A 22 -6.66 10.62 4.30
CA GLY A 22 -5.80 11.54 5.02
C GLY A 22 -5.66 11.19 6.51
N VAL A 23 -4.43 11.14 6.99
CA VAL A 23 -4.12 11.00 8.43
C VAL A 23 -3.69 12.34 9.01
N ARG A 24 -2.83 13.07 8.29
CA ARG A 24 -2.25 14.37 8.68
C ARG A 24 -2.42 15.45 7.61
N SER A 25 -2.78 15.05 6.39
CA SER A 25 -2.99 15.93 5.25
C SER A 25 -4.24 15.55 4.47
N ASP A 26 -5.00 16.56 4.02
CA ASP A 26 -6.15 16.37 3.13
C ASP A 26 -5.73 16.10 1.68
N ASN A 27 -4.45 16.29 1.35
CA ASN A 27 -3.91 16.06 0.01
C ASN A 27 -2.81 14.98 0.04
N PRO A 28 -2.75 14.12 -1.00
CA PRO A 28 -1.68 13.15 -1.15
C PRO A 28 -0.31 13.80 -1.08
N LYS A 29 0.56 13.24 -0.24
CA LYS A 29 1.91 13.75 -0.06
C LYS A 29 2.87 12.62 0.27
N GLN A 30 3.95 12.57 -0.51
CA GLN A 30 5.00 11.59 -0.32
C GLN A 30 5.71 11.82 1.03
N SER A 31 5.87 10.75 1.80
CA SER A 31 6.70 10.78 2.99
C SER A 31 8.16 11.01 2.62
N LYS A 32 8.85 11.86 3.37
CA LYS A 32 10.30 12.03 3.29
C LYS A 32 10.87 11.67 4.66
N PRO A 33 11.50 10.50 4.82
CA PRO A 33 12.08 10.11 6.09
C PRO A 33 13.07 11.18 6.57
N ALA A 34 12.95 11.59 7.82
CA ALA A 34 13.83 12.57 8.43
C ALA A 34 14.96 11.85 9.16
N VAL A 35 16.19 12.33 8.98
CA VAL A 35 17.34 11.91 9.79
C VAL A 35 17.35 12.77 11.05
N LEU A 36 17.07 12.16 12.20
CA LEU A 36 17.08 12.86 13.48
C LEU A 36 18.51 13.06 13.98
N SER A 37 19.34 12.03 13.83
CA SER A 37 20.78 12.07 14.08
C SER A 37 21.47 10.96 13.29
N SER A 38 22.75 11.16 12.99
CA SER A 38 23.56 10.16 12.29
C SER A 38 25.01 10.30 12.72
N THR A 39 25.60 9.17 13.11
CA THR A 39 27.02 9.01 13.44
C THR A 39 27.56 7.81 12.64
N ILE A 40 28.84 7.50 12.81
CA ILE A 40 29.42 6.30 12.18
C ILE A 40 28.92 5.00 12.84
N GLN A 41 28.37 5.03 14.06
CA GLN A 41 27.86 3.82 14.74
C GLN A 41 26.35 3.64 14.59
N GLU A 42 25.58 4.72 14.52
CA GLU A 42 24.12 4.68 14.56
C GLU A 42 23.50 5.78 13.70
N THR A 43 22.30 5.52 13.18
CA THR A 43 21.48 6.51 12.48
C THR A 43 20.04 6.39 12.96
N PHE A 44 19.50 7.51 13.47
CA PHE A 44 18.10 7.60 13.89
C PHE A 44 17.28 8.18 12.75
N LEU A 45 16.35 7.38 12.25
CA LEU A 45 15.41 7.76 11.20
C LEU A 45 14.00 7.91 11.78
N GLN A 46 13.28 8.89 11.26
CA GLN A 46 11.86 9.06 11.51
C GLN A 46 11.08 8.92 10.20
N PHE A 47 10.06 8.07 10.23
CA PHE A 47 9.08 7.94 9.16
C PHE A 47 7.77 8.58 9.63
N GLU A 48 7.19 9.44 8.80
CA GLU A 48 5.86 10.00 9.02
C GLU A 48 5.04 9.91 7.74
N PHE A 49 3.85 9.32 7.83
CA PHE A 49 2.94 9.18 6.69
C PHE A 49 1.77 10.13 6.84
N ASP A 50 1.51 10.93 5.81
CA ASP A 50 0.44 11.93 5.81
C ASP A 50 -0.94 11.32 5.47
N GLY A 51 -0.94 10.11 4.91
CA GLY A 51 -2.11 9.31 4.54
C GLY A 51 -1.72 8.20 3.57
N TYR A 52 -2.72 7.57 2.97
CA TYR A 52 -2.56 6.48 1.99
C TYR A 52 -3.70 6.50 0.96
N HIS A 53 -3.51 5.79 -0.14
CA HIS A 53 -4.54 5.56 -1.14
C HIS A 53 -5.20 4.21 -0.90
N MET A 54 -6.53 4.20 -0.98
CA MET A 54 -7.35 2.99 -0.95
C MET A 54 -7.92 2.77 -2.34
N ILE A 55 -7.43 1.74 -3.04
CA ILE A 55 -7.76 1.45 -4.43
C ILE A 55 -8.71 0.26 -4.47
N GLU A 56 -9.92 0.44 -5.00
CA GLU A 56 -10.87 -0.66 -5.18
C GLU A 56 -10.35 -1.71 -6.17
N ALA A 57 -10.43 -2.97 -5.75
CA ALA A 57 -10.14 -4.15 -6.54
C ALA A 57 -11.36 -5.08 -6.57
N GLN A 58 -11.72 -5.55 -7.76
CA GLN A 58 -12.75 -6.57 -7.93
C GLN A 58 -12.10 -7.95 -7.79
N THR A 59 -12.43 -8.64 -6.70
CA THR A 59 -11.88 -9.96 -6.34
C THR A 59 -12.97 -11.02 -6.36
N PRO A 60 -12.63 -12.32 -6.31
CA PRO A 60 -13.61 -13.39 -6.12
C PRO A 60 -14.49 -13.22 -4.86
N ASN A 61 -14.01 -12.52 -3.83
CA ASN A 61 -14.74 -12.27 -2.59
C ASN A 61 -15.56 -10.96 -2.61
N GLY A 62 -15.55 -10.23 -3.72
CA GLY A 62 -16.25 -8.96 -3.89
C GLY A 62 -15.29 -7.77 -3.98
N VAL A 63 -15.77 -6.60 -3.57
CA VAL A 63 -14.95 -5.37 -3.56
C VAL A 63 -14.03 -5.41 -2.34
N GLU A 64 -12.73 -5.41 -2.61
CA GLU A 64 -11.67 -5.30 -1.62
C GLU A 64 -10.73 -4.16 -2.01
N TYR A 65 -9.70 -3.89 -1.20
CA TYR A 65 -8.87 -2.71 -1.35
C TYR A 65 -7.39 -3.03 -1.40
N ILE A 66 -6.67 -2.40 -2.31
CA ILE A 66 -5.20 -2.32 -2.31
C ILE A 66 -4.81 -1.04 -1.58
N ILE A 67 -3.86 -1.13 -0.64
CA ILE A 67 -3.45 0.00 0.20
C ILE A 67 -2.07 0.49 -0.22
N ASN A 68 -2.05 1.65 -0.88
CA ASN A 68 -0.81 2.23 -1.42
C ASN A 68 -0.36 3.46 -0.63
N LEU A 69 0.94 3.57 -0.40
CA LEU A 69 1.55 4.77 0.17
C LEU A 69 2.05 5.67 -0.95
N GLU A 70 1.96 6.98 -0.76
CA GLU A 70 2.59 7.91 -1.69
C GLU A 70 4.12 7.74 -1.62
N GLY A 71 4.73 7.26 -2.71
CA GLY A 71 6.14 6.87 -2.77
C GLY A 71 6.47 5.51 -2.12
N GLY A 72 5.45 4.71 -1.80
CA GLY A 72 5.59 3.32 -1.42
C GLY A 72 5.90 2.39 -2.60
N SER A 73 6.11 1.13 -2.26
CA SER A 73 6.32 0.05 -3.22
C SER A 73 5.53 -1.18 -2.78
N SER A 74 4.86 -1.83 -3.72
CA SER A 74 4.10 -3.05 -3.45
C SER A 74 4.97 -4.13 -2.81
N ILE A 75 4.36 -4.91 -1.93
CA ILE A 75 4.99 -6.05 -1.26
C ILE A 75 5.39 -7.17 -2.23
N LEU A 76 4.71 -7.28 -3.37
CA LEU A 76 4.94 -8.29 -4.41
C LEU A 76 4.91 -9.76 -3.93
N ASP A 77 4.26 -10.02 -2.79
CA ASP A 77 4.07 -11.37 -2.26
C ASP A 77 2.73 -11.94 -2.71
N ALA A 78 2.78 -12.86 -3.68
CA ALA A 78 1.60 -13.37 -4.36
C ALA A 78 0.61 -14.02 -3.38
N GLY A 79 -0.59 -13.48 -3.34
CA GLY A 79 -1.71 -13.97 -2.54
C GLY A 79 -1.76 -13.49 -1.09
N ALA A 80 -0.75 -12.75 -0.62
CA ALA A 80 -0.80 -12.07 0.66
C ALA A 80 -1.49 -10.71 0.57
N PRO A 81 -1.94 -10.09 1.68
CA PRO A 81 -2.53 -8.74 1.65
C PRO A 81 -1.66 -7.72 0.91
N ASP A 82 -2.23 -7.03 -0.08
CA ASP A 82 -1.53 -6.03 -0.90
C ASP A 82 -1.43 -4.69 -0.17
N LEU A 83 -0.41 -4.62 0.69
CA LEU A 83 -0.02 -3.45 1.47
C LEU A 83 1.34 -2.97 0.99
N ASP A 84 1.46 -1.68 0.68
CA ASP A 84 2.75 -1.10 0.31
C ASP A 84 3.75 -1.12 1.48
N HIS A 85 5.01 -1.35 1.14
CA HIS A 85 6.16 -1.03 1.99
C HIS A 85 6.74 0.34 1.62
N PHE A 86 7.46 0.95 2.56
CA PHE A 86 8.20 2.19 2.31
C PHE A 86 9.69 1.96 2.56
N THR A 87 10.53 2.47 1.67
CA THR A 87 11.98 2.21 1.72
C THR A 87 12.79 3.50 1.65
N THR A 88 13.96 3.49 2.27
CA THR A 88 14.97 4.53 2.13
C THR A 88 16.36 3.93 2.19
N SER A 89 17.34 4.62 1.65
CA SER A 89 18.73 4.20 1.67
C SER A 89 19.48 4.90 2.82
N ILE A 90 20.30 4.14 3.53
CA ILE A 90 21.25 4.66 4.50
C ILE A 90 22.67 4.25 4.13
N VAL A 91 23.65 5.04 4.54
CA VAL A 91 25.06 4.68 4.43
C VAL A 91 25.42 3.86 5.67
N ILE A 92 25.90 2.63 5.46
CA ILE A 92 26.40 1.75 6.52
C ILE A 92 27.93 1.67 6.37
N PRO A 93 28.71 1.80 7.45
CA PRO A 93 30.16 1.64 7.39
C PRO A 93 30.60 0.24 6.95
N ASP A 94 31.78 0.14 6.34
CA ASP A 94 32.33 -1.12 5.80
C ASP A 94 32.53 -2.23 6.83
N GLN A 95 32.68 -1.87 8.12
CA GLN A 95 33.00 -2.77 9.21
C GLN A 95 31.96 -2.66 10.32
N GLY A 96 31.56 -3.80 10.88
CA GLY A 96 30.60 -3.89 11.97
C GLY A 96 29.48 -4.88 11.67
N THR A 97 28.58 -5.03 12.63
CA THR A 97 27.33 -5.77 12.46
C THR A 97 26.19 -4.76 12.55
N THR A 98 25.26 -4.81 11.60
CA THR A 98 24.10 -3.91 11.58
C THR A 98 22.90 -4.61 12.19
N SER A 99 22.16 -3.87 13.02
CA SER A 99 20.83 -4.24 13.49
C SER A 99 19.88 -3.07 13.30
N ILE A 100 18.58 -3.35 13.26
CA ILE A 100 17.52 -2.36 13.18
C ILE A 100 16.63 -2.54 14.41
N GLU A 101 16.23 -1.43 15.01
CA GLU A 101 15.33 -1.41 16.16
C GLU A 101 14.27 -0.34 15.96
N VAL A 102 13.02 -0.66 16.29
CA VAL A 102 11.92 0.32 16.35
C VAL A 102 11.92 0.95 17.74
N VAL A 103 12.52 2.14 17.85
CA VAL A 103 12.61 2.87 19.13
C VAL A 103 11.30 3.52 19.58
N SER A 104 10.41 3.83 18.63
CA SER A 104 9.11 4.43 18.89
C SER A 104 8.18 4.17 17.70
N SER A 105 6.90 3.95 17.98
CA SER A 105 5.86 3.82 16.95
C SER A 105 4.54 4.39 17.45
N SER A 106 3.70 4.86 16.52
CA SER A 106 2.33 5.25 16.75
C SER A 106 1.53 4.85 15.53
N TYR A 107 0.37 4.23 15.73
CA TYR A 107 -0.51 3.77 14.67
C TYR A 107 -1.96 4.14 14.98
N ARG A 108 -2.82 3.99 13.98
CA ARG A 108 -4.27 4.10 14.09
C ARG A 108 -4.88 2.87 13.46
N ASP A 109 -5.85 2.28 14.15
CA ASP A 109 -6.61 1.15 13.64
C ASP A 109 -7.72 1.60 12.69
N TYR A 110 -7.86 0.84 11.61
CA TYR A 110 -8.95 0.97 10.64
C TYR A 110 -9.69 -0.35 10.59
N GLU A 111 -10.93 -0.34 11.09
CA GLU A 111 -11.75 -1.54 11.17
C GLU A 111 -12.57 -1.76 9.90
N ASN A 112 -12.96 -3.02 9.65
CA ASN A 112 -13.82 -3.43 8.54
C ASN A 112 -13.25 -3.09 7.16
N VAL A 113 -11.93 -3.17 7.01
CA VAL A 113 -11.23 -3.01 5.73
C VAL A 113 -10.83 -4.39 5.20
N MET A 114 -11.41 -4.79 4.06
CA MET A 114 -11.01 -6.00 3.35
C MET A 114 -9.89 -5.68 2.38
N VAL A 115 -8.68 -6.20 2.64
CA VAL A 115 -7.50 -5.94 1.80
C VAL A 115 -7.42 -7.00 0.71
N ALA A 116 -7.30 -6.56 -0.55
CA ALA A 116 -7.16 -7.46 -1.69
C ALA A 116 -5.80 -8.17 -1.68
N PRO A 117 -5.69 -9.40 -2.19
CA PRO A 117 -4.41 -10.08 -2.24
C PRO A 117 -3.52 -9.52 -3.36
N SER A 118 -2.20 -9.51 -3.14
CA SER A 118 -1.26 -9.07 -4.16
C SER A 118 -1.19 -10.10 -5.29
N LYS A 119 -1.09 -9.62 -6.53
CA LYS A 119 -0.84 -10.49 -7.70
C LYS A 119 0.63 -10.92 -7.79
N GLY A 120 1.47 -10.44 -6.88
CA GLY A 120 2.90 -10.70 -6.87
C GLY A 120 3.64 -10.08 -8.06
N ASN A 121 4.81 -10.62 -8.36
CA ASN A 121 5.63 -10.15 -9.47
C ASN A 121 5.11 -10.70 -10.81
N LEU A 122 4.63 -9.81 -11.69
CA LEU A 122 4.13 -10.16 -13.02
C LEU A 122 5.19 -9.93 -14.10
N SER A 123 5.32 -10.90 -15.01
CA SER A 123 6.14 -10.73 -16.22
C SER A 123 5.58 -9.60 -17.10
N ARG A 124 6.46 -8.86 -17.79
CA ARG A 124 6.08 -7.81 -18.75
C ARG A 124 5.24 -8.30 -19.92
N SER A 125 5.22 -9.61 -20.18
CA SER A 125 4.40 -10.24 -21.21
C SER A 125 2.97 -10.57 -20.78
N VAL A 126 2.67 -10.42 -19.49
CA VAL A 126 1.36 -10.74 -18.90
C VAL A 126 0.54 -9.46 -18.79
N ILE A 127 -0.74 -9.53 -19.14
CA ILE A 127 -1.70 -8.44 -18.98
C ILE A 127 -2.23 -8.47 -17.54
N PRO A 128 -1.95 -7.46 -16.68
CA PRO A 128 -2.29 -7.53 -15.25
C PRO A 128 -3.79 -7.66 -14.96
N SER A 129 -4.66 -7.15 -15.84
CA SER A 129 -6.11 -7.26 -15.70
C SER A 129 -6.65 -8.67 -15.98
N GLU A 130 -5.88 -9.53 -16.66
CA GLU A 130 -6.26 -10.92 -16.95
C GLU A 130 -5.77 -11.91 -15.89
N VAL A 131 -4.93 -11.45 -14.95
CA VAL A 131 -4.46 -12.26 -13.83
C VAL A 131 -5.50 -12.24 -12.73
N GLU A 132 -5.99 -13.40 -12.31
CA GLU A 132 -6.92 -13.53 -11.20
C GLU A 132 -6.26 -13.23 -9.85
N TYR A 133 -7.06 -12.75 -8.90
CA TYR A 133 -6.67 -12.66 -7.51
C TYR A 133 -6.73 -14.05 -6.87
N VAL A 134 -5.65 -14.43 -6.18
CA VAL A 134 -5.53 -15.72 -5.46
C VAL A 134 -5.24 -15.39 -4.00
N TYR A 135 -5.85 -16.10 -3.05
CA TYR A 135 -5.63 -15.87 -1.62
C TYR A 135 -4.68 -16.93 -1.07
N SER A 136 -3.68 -16.50 -0.30
CA SER A 136 -2.80 -17.40 0.43
C SER A 136 -3.38 -17.73 1.81
N ASP A 137 -2.72 -18.63 2.54
CA ASP A 137 -3.12 -19.03 3.89
C ASP A 137 -3.03 -17.90 4.92
N SER A 138 -2.42 -16.74 4.60
CA SER A 138 -2.38 -15.59 5.51
C SER A 138 -3.78 -15.06 5.84
N TYR A 139 -4.73 -15.17 4.91
CA TYR A 139 -6.12 -14.77 5.12
C TYR A 139 -6.91 -15.69 6.06
N ASN A 140 -6.38 -16.87 6.37
CA ASN A 140 -7.00 -17.84 7.28
C ASN A 140 -6.40 -17.78 8.69
N GLN A 141 -5.51 -16.81 8.96
CA GLN A 141 -4.82 -16.65 10.22
C GLN A 141 -5.33 -15.39 10.94
N ASP A 142 -5.70 -15.54 12.21
CA ASP A 142 -6.03 -14.41 13.08
C ASP A 142 -4.73 -13.80 13.64
N SER A 143 -4.00 -13.13 12.76
CA SER A 143 -2.72 -12.48 13.07
C SER A 143 -2.48 -11.28 12.14
N PHE A 144 -1.67 -10.32 12.59
CA PHE A 144 -1.20 -9.25 11.72
C PHE A 144 -0.23 -9.80 10.65
N TYR A 145 -0.28 -9.18 9.49
CA TYR A 145 0.64 -9.37 8.37
C TYR A 145 1.20 -7.98 7.99
N PRO A 146 2.46 -7.84 7.53
CA PRO A 146 3.45 -8.90 7.28
C PRO A 146 4.02 -9.57 8.53
#